data_AF-A0A821NIN9-F1
#
_entry.id   AF-A0A821NIN9-F1
#
_cell.length_a   1.000
_cell.length_b   1.000
_cell.length_c   1.000
_cell.angle_alpha   90.00
_cell.angle_beta   90.00
_cell.angle_gamma   90.00
#
_symmetry.space_group_name_H-M   'P 1'
#
loop_
_entity.id
_entity.type
_entity.pdbx_description
1 polymer ?
#
loop_
_entity_poly.entity_id
_entity_poly.type
_entity_poly.pdbx_seq_one_letter_code
_entity_poly.pdbx_strand_id
1 'polypeptide(L)'
;MGRFNEAEKYYHRLLDELPANDFLRIGLYHNLGDLTDQKGDHNVSLKWYQKSLKLANEIYPRDYASIVNTYKNIWLAYQKEGVTER
;
A
#
# COMPACT_ATOMS: atom_id res chain seq x y z
N MET A 1 -12.08 13.84 12.43
CA MET A 1 -12.92 13.36 11.30
C MET A 1 -12.73 14.16 10.01
N GLY A 2 -12.53 15.49 10.02
CA GLY A 2 -12.39 16.28 8.78
C GLY A 2 -11.15 16.00 7.91
N ARG A 3 -9.98 15.75 8.51
CA ARG A 3 -8.71 15.59 7.77
C ARG A 3 -8.67 14.37 6.85
N PHE A 4 -9.40 13.31 7.19
CA PHE A 4 -9.43 12.07 6.40
C PHE A 4 -10.27 12.21 5.12
N ASN A 5 -11.28 13.07 5.10
CA ASN A 5 -12.09 13.31 3.91
C ASN A 5 -11.38 14.22 2.90
N GLU A 6 -10.51 15.10 3.36
CA GLU A 6 -9.65 15.88 2.45
C GLU A 6 -8.55 15.01 1.83
N ALA A 7 -7.86 14.18 2.63
CA ALA A 7 -6.83 13.27 2.12
C ALA A 7 -7.38 12.35 1.02
N GLU A 8 -8.58 11.80 1.21
CA GLU A 8 -9.25 10.96 0.21
C GLU A 8 -9.49 11.70 -1.10
N LYS A 9 -9.97 12.95 -1.05
CA LYS A 9 -10.18 13.78 -2.25
C LYS A 9 -8.88 14.03 -3.01
N TYR A 10 -7.79 14.34 -2.30
CA TYR A 10 -6.49 14.55 -2.93
C TYR A 10 -5.96 13.27 -3.59
N TYR A 11 -6.10 12.12 -2.94
CA TYR A 11 -5.70 10.83 -3.52
C TYR A 11 -6.52 10.45 -4.75
N HIS A 12 -7.83 10.70 -4.76
CA HIS A 12 -8.67 10.47 -5.94
C HIS A 12 -8.28 11.38 -7.11
N ARG A 13 -8.04 12.66 -6.85
CA ARG A 13 -7.58 13.60 -7.89
C ARG A 13 -6.24 13.16 -8.50
N LEU A 14 -5.28 12.75 -7.67
CA LEU A 14 -4.01 12.22 -8.15
C LEU A 14 -4.19 10.94 -8.99
N LEU A 15 -5.13 10.06 -8.61
CA LEU A 15 -5.43 8.85 -9.38
C LEU A 15 -6.04 9.15 -10.76
N ASP A 16 -6.77 10.25 -10.91
CA ASP A 16 -7.36 10.69 -12.17
C ASP A 16 -6.31 11.35 -13.09
N GLU A 17 -5.33 12.04 -12.52
CA GLU A 17 -4.24 12.69 -13.26
C GLU A 17 -3.14 11.69 -13.70
N LEU A 18 -2.98 10.56 -13.00
CA LEU A 18 -1.94 9.57 -13.27
C LEU A 18 -2.36 8.51 -14.30
N PRO A 19 -1.46 8.07 -15.21
CA PRO A 19 -1.73 6.98 -16.13
C PRO A 19 -2.03 5.66 -15.37
N ALA A 20 -2.90 4.82 -15.93
CA ALA A 20 -3.39 3.60 -15.27
C ALA A 20 -2.29 2.64 -14.81
N ASN A 21 -1.17 2.60 -15.52
CA ASN A 21 -0.03 1.72 -15.25
C ASN A 21 1.13 2.44 -14.52
N ASP A 22 0.87 3.56 -13.86
CA ASP A 22 1.88 4.30 -13.11
C ASP A 22 2.12 3.64 -11.73
N PHE A 23 3.40 3.39 -11.40
CA PHE A 23 3.79 2.80 -10.12
C PHE A 23 3.38 3.66 -8.92
N LEU A 24 3.24 4.99 -9.10
CA LEU A 24 2.77 5.90 -8.06
C LEU A 24 1.35 5.56 -7.59
N ARG A 25 0.52 4.94 -8.46
CA ARG A 25 -0.84 4.50 -8.08
C ARG A 25 -0.82 3.35 -7.07
N ILE A 26 0.25 2.56 -7.01
CA ILE A 26 0.42 1.48 -6.01
C ILE A 26 0.43 2.09 -4.60
N GLY A 27 1.22 3.14 -4.39
CA GLY A 27 1.31 3.84 -3.11
C GLY A 27 0.01 4.57 -2.77
N LEU A 28 -0.66 5.18 -3.75
CA LEU A 28 -1.95 5.85 -3.54
C LEU A 28 -3.05 4.87 -3.11
N TYR A 29 -3.13 3.69 -3.73
CA TYR A 29 -4.07 2.66 -3.32
C TYR A 29 -3.75 2.12 -1.92
N HIS A 30 -2.48 2.00 -1.54
CA HIS A 30 -2.10 1.62 -0.18
C HIS A 30 -2.57 2.65 0.84
N ASN A 31 -2.31 3.94 0.59
CA ASN A 31 -2.70 5.03 1.48
C ASN A 31 -4.23 5.17 1.60
N LEU A 32 -4.98 4.89 0.53
CA LEU A 32 -6.45 4.82 0.58
C LEU A 32 -6.94 3.63 1.41
N GLY A 33 -6.22 2.50 1.37
CA GLY A 33 -6.46 1.36 2.26
C GLY A 33 -6.30 1.76 3.72
N ASP A 34 -5.15 2.32 4.08
CA ASP A 34 -4.86 2.80 5.44
C ASP A 34 -5.90 3.82 5.92
N LEU A 35 -6.25 4.76 5.05
CA LEU A 35 -7.20 5.81 5.35
C LEU A 35 -8.61 5.26 5.65
N THR A 36 -9.04 4.26 4.89
CA THR A 36 -10.37 3.65 5.06
C THR A 36 -10.40 2.65 6.23
N ASP A 37 -9.28 1.99 6.52
CA ASP A 37 -9.10 1.17 7.71
C ASP A 37 -9.20 2.03 8.99
N GLN A 38 -8.52 3.18 9.00
CA GLN A 38 -8.60 4.16 10.10
C GLN A 38 -10.00 4.76 10.29
N LYS A 39 -10.84 4.74 9.24
CA LYS A 39 -12.27 5.12 9.34
C LYS A 39 -13.16 4.00 9.89
N GLY A 40 -12.63 2.78 10.03
CA GLY A 40 -13.36 1.58 10.45
C GLY A 40 -13.96 0.77 9.30
N ASP A 41 -13.78 1.21 8.05
CA ASP A 41 -14.32 0.56 6.86
C ASP A 41 -13.36 -0.48 6.27
N HIS A 42 -13.07 -1.51 7.07
CA HIS A 42 -12.12 -2.57 6.76
C HIS A 42 -12.39 -3.26 5.40
N ASN A 43 -13.67 -3.42 5.03
CA ASN A 43 -14.05 -4.00 3.73
C ASN A 43 -13.64 -3.13 2.53
N VAL A 44 -13.67 -1.80 2.70
CA VAL A 44 -13.23 -0.86 1.67
C VAL A 44 -11.71 -0.82 1.62
N SER A 45 -11.07 -0.85 2.79
CA SER A 45 -9.62 -0.93 2.93
C SER A 45 -9.03 -2.13 2.19
N LEU A 46 -9.59 -3.32 2.41
CA LEU A 46 -9.17 -4.55 1.72
C LEU A 46 -9.25 -4.41 0.19
N LYS A 47 -10.28 -3.75 -0.35
CA LYS A 47 -10.41 -3.53 -1.80
C LYS A 47 -9.29 -2.62 -2.32
N TRP A 48 -8.90 -1.61 -1.56
CA TRP A 48 -7.82 -0.71 -1.94
C TRP A 48 -6.45 -1.40 -1.91
N TYR A 49 -6.16 -2.17 -0.86
CA TYR A 49 -4.93 -2.97 -0.81
C TYR A 49 -4.88 -4.01 -1.93
N GLN A 50 -6.00 -4.65 -2.28
CA GLN A 50 -6.06 -5.57 -3.40
C GLN A 50 -5.76 -4.89 -4.75
N LYS A 51 -6.25 -3.66 -4.97
CA LYS A 51 -5.90 -2.87 -6.16
C LYS A 51 -4.42 -2.51 -6.19
N SER A 52 -3.84 -2.12 -5.05
CA SER A 52 -2.40 -1.84 -4.91
C SER A 52 -1.57 -3.07 -5.30
N LEU A 53 -1.92 -4.24 -4.73
CA LEU A 53 -1.23 -5.50 -4.99
C LEU A 53 -1.37 -5.97 -6.44
N LYS A 54 -2.57 -5.86 -7.01
CA LYS A 54 -2.81 -6.24 -8.41
C LYS A 54 -1.95 -5.41 -9.36
N LEU A 55 -1.94 -4.08 -9.18
CA LEU A 55 -1.14 -3.19 -10.01
C LEU A 55 0.37 -3.42 -9.81
N ALA A 56 0.79 -3.67 -8.57
CA ALA A 56 2.18 -4.04 -8.28
C ALA A 56 2.60 -5.31 -9.04
N ASN A 57 1.74 -6.32 -9.10
CA ASN A 57 2.01 -7.55 -9.86
C ASN A 57 2.00 -7.34 -11.38
N GLU A 58 1.29 -6.33 -11.88
CA GLU A 58 1.25 -5.98 -13.31
C GLU A 58 2.47 -5.16 -13.74
N ILE A 59 2.93 -4.23 -12.89
CA ILE A 59 4.06 -3.34 -13.18
C ILE A 59 5.40 -4.01 -12.91
N TYR A 60 5.50 -4.74 -11.80
CA TYR A 60 6.75 -5.32 -11.38
C TYR A 60 6.90 -6.74 -11.94
N PRO A 61 8.01 -7.05 -12.62
CA PRO A 61 8.32 -8.42 -13.01
C PRO A 61 8.28 -9.34 -11.79
N ARG A 62 7.93 -10.61 -11.99
CA ARG A 62 7.87 -11.63 -10.93
C ARG A 62 9.11 -11.67 -10.03
N ASP A 63 10.27 -11.33 -10.58
CA ASP A 63 11.55 -11.25 -9.86
C ASP A 63 11.58 -10.13 -8.80
N TYR A 64 10.93 -9.01 -9.07
CA TYR A 64 10.87 -7.88 -8.14
C TYR A 64 9.97 -8.20 -6.93
N ALA A 65 8.89 -8.97 -7.12
CA ALA A 65 8.07 -9.47 -6.02
C ALA A 65 8.88 -10.40 -5.09
N SER A 66 9.73 -11.27 -5.68
CA SER A 66 10.67 -12.10 -4.92
C SER A 66 11.69 -11.24 -4.17
N ILE A 67 12.23 -10.18 -4.79
CA ILE A 67 13.15 -9.23 -4.14
C ILE A 67 12.47 -8.51 -2.97
N VAL A 68 11.25 -7.98 -3.14
CA VAL A 68 10.49 -7.30 -2.07
C VAL A 68 10.19 -8.26 -0.92
N ASN A 69 9.82 -9.51 -1.21
CA ASN A 69 9.59 -10.52 -0.18
C ASN A 69 10.89 -10.85 0.58
N THR A 70 12.03 -10.94 -0.11
CA THR A 70 13.34 -11.11 0.53
C THR A 70 13.65 -9.93 1.47
N TYR A 71 13.46 -8.68 1.03
CA TYR A 71 13.65 -7.51 1.89
C TYR A 71 12.69 -7.47 3.08
N LYS A 72 11.42 -7.85 2.88
CA LYS A 72 10.42 -7.96 3.96
C LYS A 72 10.83 -9.01 4.99
N ASN A 73 11.32 -10.17 4.54
CA ASN A 73 11.78 -11.23 5.44
C ASN A 73 13.04 -10.82 6.21
N ILE A 74 13.96 -10.08 5.58
CA ILE A 74 15.12 -9.49 6.25
C ILE A 74 14.68 -8.47 7.32
N TRP A 75 13.76 -7.57 6.99
CA TRP A 75 13.23 -6.61 7.95
C TRP A 75 12.52 -7.28 9.13
N LEU A 76 11.72 -8.32 8.87
CA LEU A 76 11.09 -9.14 9.92
C LEU A 76 12.12 -9.88 10.78
N ALA A 77 13.23 -10.35 10.19
CA ALA A 77 14.32 -10.96 10.94
C ALA A 77 15.01 -9.95 11.86
N TYR A 78 15.30 -8.74 11.36
CA TYR A 78 15.83 -7.65 12.20
C TYR A 78 14.88 -7.23 13.31
N GLN A 79 13.57 -7.15 13.05
CA GLN A 79 12.60 -6.91 14.12
C GLN A 79 12.63 -8.03 15.16
N LYS A 80 12.70 -9.30 14.73
CA LYS A 80 12.79 -10.41 15.67
C LYS A 80 14.07 -10.39 16.49
N GLU A 81 15.23 -10.09 15.91
CA GLU A 81 16.48 -9.96 16.66
C GLU A 81 16.43 -8.79 17.65
N GLY A 82 15.95 -7.61 17.24
CA GLY A 82 15.81 -6.45 18.14
C GLY A 82 14.72 -6.61 19.21
N VAL A 83 13.76 -7.52 19.04
CA VAL A 83 12.74 -7.86 20.05
C VAL A 83 13.24 -8.93 21.03
N THR A 84 14.26 -9.71 20.64
CA THR A 84 14.82 -10.78 21.49
C THR A 84 15.92 -10.28 22.44
N GLU A 85 16.46 -9.07 22.22
CA GLU A 85 17.45 -8.41 23.08
C GLU A 85 16.85 -7.63 24.28
N ARG A 86 15.64 -7.96 24.73
CA ARG A 86 15.06 -7.46 26.00
C ARG A 86 14.94 -8.57 27.02
#